data_AF-S5TT33-F1
#
_entry.id   AF-S5TT33-F1
#
_cell.length_a   1.000
_cell.length_b   1.000
_cell.length_c   1.000
_cell.angle_alpha   90.00
_cell.angle_beta   90.00
_cell.angle_gamma   90.00
#
_symmetry.space_group_name_H-M   'P 1'
#
loop_
_entity.id
_entity.type
_entity.pdbx_description
1 polymer ?
#
loop_
_entity_poly.entity_id
_entity_poly.type
_entity_poly.pdbx_seq_one_letter_code
_entity_poly.pdbx_strand_id
1 'polypeptide(L)'
;MIKSNKITIKINKKELSDDYLPELSKAKSKTPVSGGGALRPRWKDNKGDMYEWDSQHGEMEIYDKQGNHKGSYNPKTKEKNQQLRAER
;
A
#
# COMPACT_ATOMS: atom_id res chain seq x y z
N MET A 1 -22.54 -21.22 -4.07
CA MET A 1 -21.94 -20.68 -2.83
C MET A 1 -20.43 -20.62 -3.01
N ILE A 2 -19.90 -19.46 -3.40
CA ILE A 2 -18.44 -19.31 -3.55
C ILE A 2 -17.91 -18.94 -2.18
N LYS A 3 -17.15 -19.86 -1.57
CA LYS A 3 -16.46 -19.63 -0.30
C LYS A 3 -15.54 -18.42 -0.49
N SER A 4 -15.86 -17.31 0.16
CA SER A 4 -15.01 -16.12 0.19
C SER A 4 -13.68 -16.50 0.81
N ASN A 5 -12.69 -16.77 -0.04
CA ASN A 5 -11.31 -16.98 0.39
C ASN A 5 -10.84 -15.67 1.01
N LYS A 6 -10.68 -15.69 2.34
CA LYS A 6 -10.12 -14.65 3.21
C LYS A 6 -8.65 -14.35 2.85
N ILE A 7 -8.39 -13.88 1.63
CA ILE A 7 -7.11 -13.33 1.19
C ILE A 7 -6.79 -12.04 1.98
N THR A 8 -7.82 -11.38 2.49
CA THR A 8 -7.78 -10.03 3.10
C THR A 8 -7.02 -9.91 4.43
N ILE A 9 -6.52 -10.99 5.05
CA ILE A 9 -5.80 -10.90 6.35
C ILE A 9 -4.55 -11.81 6.40
N LYS A 10 -4.02 -12.23 5.25
CA LYS A 10 -2.76 -13.00 5.18
C LYS A 10 -1.72 -12.35 4.28
N ILE A 11 -1.67 -11.02 4.26
CA ILE A 11 -0.37 -10.40 4.00
C ILE A 11 0.37 -10.53 5.32
N ASN A 12 1.21 -11.56 5.41
CA ASN A 12 2.00 -11.80 6.61
C ASN A 12 2.76 -10.51 6.92
N LYS A 13 2.65 -10.02 8.16
CA LYS A 13 3.42 -8.87 8.66
C LYS A 13 4.92 -9.02 8.35
N LYS A 14 5.38 -10.28 8.23
CA LYS A 14 6.74 -10.72 7.88
C LYS A 14 7.15 -10.46 6.42
N GLU A 15 6.23 -10.57 5.46
CA GLU A 15 6.54 -10.29 4.04
C GLU A 15 6.69 -8.79 3.76
N LEU A 16 6.11 -7.95 4.63
CA LEU A 16 6.28 -6.50 4.55
C LEU A 16 7.45 -5.99 5.42
N SER A 17 7.96 -6.80 6.38
CA SER A 17 8.85 -6.30 7.43
C SER A 17 10.35 -6.44 7.17
N ASP A 18 10.82 -7.41 6.39
CA ASP A 18 12.24 -7.79 6.58
C ASP A 18 13.22 -7.14 5.61
N ASP A 19 12.85 -6.75 4.38
CA ASP A 19 13.91 -6.40 3.39
C ASP A 19 13.87 -5.00 2.75
N TYR A 20 12.74 -4.28 2.66
CA TYR A 20 12.70 -3.10 1.76
C TYR A 20 12.06 -1.82 2.29
N LEU A 21 11.44 -1.85 3.46
CA LEU A 21 10.84 -0.67 4.09
C LEU A 21 11.17 -0.60 5.60
N PRO A 22 12.43 -0.85 6.02
CA PRO A 22 12.79 -0.96 7.42
C PRO A 22 12.53 0.33 8.22
N GLU A 23 12.42 1.47 7.53
CA GLU A 23 12.19 2.79 8.14
C GLU A 23 10.73 3.26 8.07
N LEU A 24 9.79 2.41 7.65
CA LEU A 24 8.38 2.78 7.60
C LEU A 24 7.71 2.66 8.97
N SER A 25 7.19 3.78 9.44
CA SER A 25 6.31 3.82 10.60
C SER A 25 4.85 3.74 10.18
N LYS A 26 4.01 3.06 10.97
CA LYS A 26 2.56 3.04 10.72
C LYS A 26 2.00 4.46 10.78
N ALA A 27 1.20 4.81 9.78
CA ALA A 27 0.49 6.08 9.72
C ALA A 27 -1.01 5.85 9.94
N LYS A 28 -1.72 6.90 10.32
CA LYS A 28 -3.19 6.85 10.42
C LYS A 28 -3.79 6.58 9.05
N SER A 29 -4.48 5.46 8.91
CA SER A 29 -5.30 5.14 7.74
C SER A 29 -6.39 6.20 7.54
N LYS A 30 -6.61 6.62 6.28
CA LYS A 30 -7.68 7.57 5.94
C LYS A 30 -8.55 7.11 4.76
N THR A 31 -7.97 6.38 3.81
CA THR A 31 -8.66 5.94 2.60
C THR A 31 -9.51 4.70 2.89
N PRO A 32 -10.82 4.68 2.63
CA PRO A 32 -11.61 3.46 2.74
C PRO A 32 -11.24 2.43 1.66
N VAL A 33 -11.37 1.15 1.98
CA VAL A 33 -11.30 0.06 0.99
C VAL A 33 -12.62 0.04 0.21
N SER A 34 -12.54 -0.13 -1.11
CA SER A 34 -13.75 -0.18 -1.95
C SER A 34 -14.62 -1.39 -1.57
N GLY A 35 -15.91 -1.16 -1.33
CA GLY A 35 -16.88 -2.21 -0.98
C GLY A 35 -16.80 -2.75 0.45
N GLY A 36 -16.10 -2.08 1.38
CA GLY A 36 -15.97 -2.53 2.77
C GLY A 36 -16.02 -1.41 3.81
N GLY A 37 -16.10 -1.80 5.10
CA GLY A 37 -16.10 -0.89 6.25
C GLY A 37 -14.72 -0.62 6.87
N ALA A 38 -13.64 -1.02 6.20
CA ALA A 38 -12.26 -0.88 6.68
C ALA A 38 -11.48 0.19 5.91
N LEU A 39 -10.46 0.77 6.55
CA LEU A 39 -9.53 1.71 5.92
C LEU A 39 -8.28 0.98 5.42
N ARG A 40 -7.70 1.47 4.32
CA ARG A 40 -6.44 0.99 3.76
C ARG A 40 -5.31 1.17 4.78
N PRO A 41 -4.47 0.15 5.00
CA PRO A 41 -3.30 0.33 5.84
C PRO A 41 -2.37 1.35 5.18
N ARG A 42 -1.84 2.26 5.99
CA ARG A 42 -0.98 3.35 5.55
C ARG A 42 0.30 3.38 6.38
N TRP A 43 1.40 3.68 5.73
CA TRP A 43 2.71 3.87 6.37
C TRP A 43 3.35 5.18 5.91
N LYS A 44 4.35 5.64 6.65
CA LYS A 44 5.15 6.82 6.33
C LYS A 44 6.64 6.55 6.56
N ASP A 45 7.49 7.09 5.68
CA ASP A 45 8.93 7.07 5.88
C ASP A 45 9.43 8.29 6.69
N ASN A 46 10.74 8.38 6.90
CA ASN A 46 11.39 9.52 7.55
C ASN A 46 11.36 10.81 6.70
N LYS A 47 11.19 10.70 5.38
CA LYS A 47 11.06 11.84 4.45
C LYS A 47 9.64 12.41 4.44
N GLY A 48 8.67 11.67 4.98
CA GLY A 48 7.25 12.01 4.99
C GLY A 48 6.48 11.52 3.77
N ASP A 49 7.08 10.67 2.93
CA ASP A 49 6.36 9.97 1.87
C ASP A 49 5.39 8.97 2.49
N MET A 50 4.20 8.90 1.91
CA MET A 50 3.09 8.05 2.37
C MET A 50 2.96 6.83 1.47
N TYR A 51 2.73 5.68 2.09
CA TYR A 51 2.61 4.39 1.42
C TYR A 51 1.24 3.80 1.73
N GLU A 52 0.47 3.43 0.72
CA GLU A 52 -0.83 2.79 0.86
C GLU A 52 -0.89 1.46 0.14
N TRP A 53 -1.42 0.45 0.81
CA TRP A 53 -1.64 -0.83 0.17
C TRP A 53 -2.86 -0.79 -0.75
N ASP A 54 -2.66 -1.10 -2.02
CA ASP A 54 -3.73 -1.43 -2.96
C ASP A 54 -3.93 -2.95 -3.01
N SER A 55 -4.99 -3.42 -2.36
CA SER A 55 -5.35 -4.84 -2.35
C SER A 55 -5.89 -5.37 -3.69
N GLN A 56 -6.34 -4.49 -4.58
CA GLN A 56 -6.86 -4.90 -5.89
C GLN A 56 -5.71 -5.28 -6.82
N HIS A 57 -4.63 -4.51 -6.80
CA HIS A 57 -3.46 -4.70 -7.67
C HIS A 57 -2.31 -5.42 -6.97
N GLY A 58 -2.32 -5.50 -5.64
CA GLY A 58 -1.26 -6.15 -4.86
C GLY A 58 0.02 -5.33 -4.80
N GLU A 59 -0.11 -4.00 -4.82
CA GLU A 59 1.00 -3.06 -4.86
C GLU A 59 0.89 -2.00 -3.76
N MET A 60 2.02 -1.36 -3.45
CA MET A 60 2.12 -0.24 -2.54
C MET A 60 2.15 1.05 -3.35
N GLU A 61 1.10 1.86 -3.23
CA GLU A 61 1.01 3.18 -3.84
C GLU A 61 1.79 4.19 -3.00
N ILE A 62 2.62 5.00 -3.65
CA ILE A 62 3.53 5.94 -3.00
C ILE A 62 3.10 7.37 -3.31
N TYR A 63 3.00 8.19 -2.27
CA TYR A 63 2.66 9.61 -2.38
C TYR A 63 3.68 10.47 -1.65
N ASP A 64 3.96 11.67 -2.13
CA ASP A 64 4.69 12.65 -1.33
C ASP A 64 3.83 13.21 -0.19
N LYS A 65 4.44 14.02 0.67
CA LYS A 65 3.76 14.73 1.76
C LYS A 65 2.66 15.69 1.28
N GLN A 66 2.69 16.11 0.01
CA GLN A 66 1.67 16.94 -0.63
C GLN A 66 0.52 16.12 -1.22
N GLY A 67 0.65 14.79 -1.26
CA GLY A 67 -0.34 13.88 -1.82
C GLY A 67 -0.19 13.59 -3.31
N ASN A 68 0.92 14.02 -3.94
CA ASN A 68 1.20 13.72 -5.34
C ASN A 68 1.62 12.25 -5.50
N HIS A 69 1.11 11.59 -6.52
CA HIS A 69 1.45 10.20 -6.82
C HIS A 69 2.88 10.09 -7.37
N LYS A 70 3.72 9.26 -6.75
CA LYS A 70 5.11 9.01 -7.15
C LYS A 70 5.30 7.68 -7.89
N GLY A 71 4.26 6.86 -7.94
CA GLY A 71 4.28 5.52 -8.51
C GLY A 71 3.88 4.45 -7.50
N SER A 72 3.91 3.21 -7.96
CA SER A 72 3.60 2.02 -7.19
C SER A 72 4.81 1.09 -7.08
N TYR A 73 4.76 0.20 -6.10
CA TYR A 73 5.77 -0.83 -5.90
C TYR A 73 5.12 -2.17 -5.58
N ASN A 74 5.48 -3.20 -6.34
CA ASN A 74 5.03 -4.56 -6.08
C ASN A 74 6.05 -5.29 -5.20
N PRO A 75 5.74 -5.58 -3.92
CA PRO A 75 6.68 -6.25 -3.02
C PRO A 75 6.95 -7.71 -3.40
N LYS A 76 6.05 -8.36 -4.16
CA LYS A 76 6.23 -9.75 -4.60
C LYS A 76 7.21 -9.85 -5.77
N THR A 77 7.09 -8.96 -6.75
CA THR A 77 7.96 -8.95 -7.94
C THR A 77 9.20 -8.05 -7.76
N LYS A 78 9.21 -7.20 -6.74
CA LYS A 78 10.19 -6.12 -6.51
C LYS A 78 10.23 -5.07 -7.63
N GLU A 79 9.18 -5.00 -8.43
CA GLU A 79 9.06 -4.02 -9.52
C GLU A 79 8.55 -2.68 -8.98
N LYS A 80 9.22 -1.60 -9.40
CA LYS A 80 8.76 -0.22 -9.18
C LYS A 80 8.14 0.26 -10.46
N ASN A 81 6.88 0.68 -10.40
CA ASN A 81 6.23 1.35 -11.50
C ASN A 81 6.17 2.84 -11.17
N GLN A 82 6.93 3.66 -11.90
CA GLN A 82 6.89 5.12 -11.76
C GLN A 82 5.71 5.74 -12.49
N GLN A 83 4.66 4.97 -12.81
CA GLN A 83 3.50 5.47 -13.52
C GLN A 83 2.87 6.61 -12.74
N LEU A 84 3.21 7.83 -13.15
CA LEU A 84 2.53 9.04 -12.78
C LEU A 84 1.10 8.81 -13.23
N ARG A 85 0.18 8.67 -12.27
CA ARG A 85 -1.23 8.56 -12.58
C ARG A 85 -1.62 9.94 -13.07
N ALA A 86 -1.55 10.15 -14.39
CA ALA A 86 -1.87 11.41 -15.04
C ALA A 86 -3.37 11.75 -14.96
N GLU A 87 -4.17 10.94 -14.25
CA GLU A 87 -5.62 11.08 -14.22
C GLU A 87 -6.15 10.94 -12.77
N ARG A 88 -6.50 12.10 -12.21
CA ARG A 88 -7.47 12.27 -11.13
C ARG A 88 -8.44 13.38 -11.53
#